data_AF-A0A1H1HXA1-F1
#
_entry.id   AF-A0A1H1HXA1-F1
#
_cell.length_a   1.000
_cell.length_b   1.000
_cell.length_c   1.000
_cell.angle_alpha   90.00
_cell.angle_beta   90.00
_cell.angle_gamma   90.00
#
_symmetry.space_group_name_H-M   'P 1'
#
loop_
_entity.id
_entity.type
_entity.pdbx_description
1 polymer ?
#
loop_
_entity_poly.entity_id
_entity_poly.type
_entity_poly.pdbx_seq_one_letter_code
_entity_poly.pdbx_strand_id
1 'polypeptide(L)'
;MTAMSPLRTLREGLGDDSLRVAIYLGLATVPFTVALSWDPVSDGVVNIGGSISGEALLLAGLIVGYYYHDRPTEAKRAGIWAGLAGSIGTVIVFGANSSAAVASASWPWSAAAVVLTLAAVGFGVGFTVLLTTVVAMGLDWVLTRLDRNRRTAESKPGDNTSKWWIALAVYAVVAPVALGYLFGIAPESDASVLLSVLLVFSVVILSLPTLVALFVDATAPRSDWLPNVWLYVGGPIVAGVLVYLFATVRGWGFPPGYGQYAFLTALWVATAVYLVNRRRHRTDGPRYGNAA
;
A
#
# COMPACT_ATOMS: atom_id res chain seq x y z
N MET A 1 31.30 2.23 -5.75
CA MET A 1 29.86 2.54 -5.83
C MET A 1 29.64 3.95 -5.30
N THR A 2 29.61 4.94 -6.19
CA THR A 2 29.29 6.32 -5.83
C THR A 2 27.78 6.45 -5.68
N ALA A 3 27.32 6.77 -4.48
CA ALA A 3 25.90 7.05 -4.24
C ALA A 3 25.49 8.24 -5.12
N MET A 4 24.69 7.99 -6.14
CA MET A 4 24.07 9.07 -6.90
C MET A 4 23.14 9.85 -5.97
N SER A 5 23.21 11.19 -6.04
CA SER A 5 22.33 12.01 -5.21
C SER A 5 20.87 11.84 -5.67
N PRO A 6 19.90 11.65 -4.76
CA PRO A 6 18.49 11.43 -5.12
C PRO A 6 17.91 12.57 -5.97
N LEU A 7 18.40 13.79 -5.75
CA LEU A 7 18.02 14.98 -6.53
C LEU A 7 18.44 14.86 -8.00
N ARG A 8 19.56 14.20 -8.29
CA ARG A 8 20.04 14.00 -9.66
C ARG A 8 19.15 13.00 -10.41
N THR A 9 18.77 11.91 -9.74
CA THR A 9 17.84 10.91 -10.27
C THR A 9 16.47 11.51 -10.54
N LEU A 10 15.98 12.41 -9.67
CA LEU A 10 14.73 13.13 -9.91
C LEU A 10 14.82 14.06 -11.14
N ARG A 11 15.91 14.82 -11.24
CA ARG A 11 16.14 15.73 -12.37
C ARG A 11 16.25 14.99 -13.71
N GLU A 12 16.96 13.87 -13.73
CA GLU A 12 17.16 13.05 -14.93
C GLU A 12 15.86 12.38 -15.36
N GLY A 13 15.04 11.89 -14.43
CA GLY A 13 13.76 11.26 -14.77
C GLY A 13 12.69 12.25 -15.27
N LEU A 14 12.72 13.52 -14.85
CA LEU A 14 11.83 14.56 -15.37
C LEU A 14 12.15 14.97 -16.82
N GLY A 15 13.39 14.78 -17.26
CA GLY A 15 13.85 15.07 -18.62
C GLY A 15 13.73 13.88 -19.59
N ASP A 16 13.32 12.71 -19.10
CA ASP A 16 13.25 11.48 -19.88
C ASP A 16 11.91 11.44 -20.65
N ASP A 17 11.97 11.62 -21.97
CA ASP A 17 10.79 11.58 -22.85
C ASP A 17 10.02 10.26 -22.72
N SER A 18 10.68 9.19 -22.30
CA SER A 18 10.02 7.90 -22.09
C SER A 18 9.05 7.92 -20.90
N LEU A 19 9.18 8.84 -19.94
CA LEU A 19 8.35 8.92 -18.72
C LEU A 19 7.26 10.00 -18.75
N ARG A 20 7.24 10.85 -19.79
CA ARG A 20 6.30 11.98 -19.90
C ARG A 20 4.84 11.56 -19.74
N VAL A 21 4.44 10.47 -20.38
CA VAL A 21 3.03 9.99 -20.33
C VAL A 21 2.65 9.61 -18.90
N ALA A 22 3.52 8.91 -18.18
CA ALA A 22 3.28 8.56 -16.79
C ALA A 22 3.16 9.81 -15.90
N ILE A 23 4.04 10.79 -16.07
CA ILE A 23 3.99 12.06 -15.32
C ILE A 23 2.70 12.83 -15.62
N TYR A 24 2.30 12.94 -16.90
CA TYR A 24 1.06 13.61 -17.28
C TYR A 24 -0.18 12.91 -16.73
N LEU A 25 -0.21 11.57 -16.76
CA LEU A 25 -1.30 10.81 -16.15
C LEU A 25 -1.37 11.05 -14.64
N GLY A 26 -0.23 11.04 -13.95
CA GLY A 26 -0.15 11.40 -12.53
C GLY A 26 -0.68 12.81 -12.25
N LEU A 27 -0.20 13.82 -12.98
CA LEU A 27 -0.67 15.20 -12.84
C LEU A 27 -2.17 15.34 -13.14
N ALA A 28 -2.68 14.61 -14.14
CA ALA A 28 -4.10 14.64 -14.49
C ALA A 28 -4.99 14.13 -13.34
N THR A 29 -4.47 13.29 -12.44
CA THR A 29 -5.24 12.85 -11.25
C THR A 29 -5.42 13.95 -10.21
N VAL A 30 -4.50 14.92 -10.14
CA VAL A 30 -4.47 15.96 -9.09
C VAL A 30 -5.80 16.71 -8.93
N PRO A 31 -6.41 17.30 -9.97
CA PRO A 31 -7.66 18.03 -9.81
C PRO A 31 -8.81 17.14 -9.32
N PHE A 32 -8.87 15.88 -9.76
CA PHE A 32 -9.89 14.93 -9.29
C PHE A 32 -9.65 14.53 -7.84
N THR A 33 -8.40 14.23 -7.47
CA THR A 33 -8.02 13.93 -6.09
C THR A 33 -8.40 15.09 -5.17
N VAL A 34 -8.09 16.34 -5.55
CA VAL A 34 -8.45 17.52 -4.74
C VAL A 34 -9.96 17.69 -4.67
N ALA A 35 -10.68 17.66 -5.80
CA ALA A 35 -12.12 17.88 -5.83
C ALA A 35 -12.92 16.82 -5.06
N LEU A 36 -12.53 15.55 -5.17
CA LEU A 36 -13.22 14.43 -4.52
C LEU A 36 -12.83 14.27 -3.05
N SER A 37 -11.72 14.86 -2.62
CA SER A 37 -11.25 14.83 -1.23
C SER A 37 -11.65 16.09 -0.44
N TRP A 38 -12.37 17.01 -1.11
CA TRP A 38 -12.79 18.27 -0.51
C TRP A 38 -14.08 18.08 0.28
N ASP A 39 -13.96 17.49 1.48
CA ASP A 39 -15.07 17.47 2.44
C ASP A 39 -15.03 18.71 3.34
N PRO A 40 -16.18 19.36 3.60
CA PRO A 40 -16.25 20.44 4.58
C PRO A 40 -15.86 19.92 5.96
N VAL A 41 -14.94 20.62 6.63
CA VAL A 41 -14.49 20.29 7.98
C VAL A 41 -15.71 20.33 8.91
N SER A 42 -16.17 19.17 9.36
CA SER A 42 -17.25 19.08 10.35
C SER A 42 -16.74 19.57 11.70
N ASP A 43 -17.38 20.60 12.24
CA ASP A 43 -17.06 21.20 13.54
C ASP A 43 -17.03 20.12 14.64
N GLY A 44 -15.84 19.85 15.20
CA GLY A 44 -15.70 19.07 16.43
C GLY A 44 -14.66 17.96 16.44
N VAL A 45 -14.09 17.55 15.30
CA VAL A 45 -13.02 16.54 15.27
C VAL A 45 -11.82 17.05 14.47
N VAL A 46 -10.66 17.14 15.11
CA VAL A 46 -9.39 17.48 14.45
C VAL A 46 -9.02 16.34 13.50
N ASN A 47 -9.19 16.55 12.19
CA ASN A 47 -8.92 15.54 11.18
C ASN A 47 -7.52 15.76 10.57
N ILE A 48 -6.50 15.10 11.13
CA ILE A 48 -5.13 15.21 10.64
C ILE A 48 -4.99 14.33 9.38
N GLY A 49 -4.57 14.93 8.26
CA GLY A 49 -4.44 14.27 6.96
C GLY A 49 -5.72 14.32 6.11
N GLY A 50 -6.89 14.10 6.69
CA GLY A 50 -8.15 14.03 5.92
C GLY A 50 -8.26 12.76 5.06
N SER A 51 -9.32 12.67 4.26
CA SER A 51 -9.60 11.53 3.37
C SER A 51 -9.07 11.82 1.97
N ILE A 52 -8.43 10.85 1.31
CA ILE A 52 -8.03 10.96 -0.10
C ILE A 52 -8.86 9.99 -0.93
N SER A 53 -9.53 10.51 -1.95
CA SER A 53 -10.06 9.66 -3.02
C SER A 53 -8.93 9.14 -3.90
N GLY A 54 -8.66 7.82 -3.81
CA GLY A 54 -7.60 7.15 -4.56
C GLY A 54 -8.00 6.70 -5.97
N GLU A 55 -9.26 6.90 -6.38
CA GLU A 55 -9.81 6.33 -7.61
C GLU A 55 -9.09 6.82 -8.87
N ALA A 56 -8.80 8.12 -8.95
CA ALA A 56 -8.06 8.69 -10.07
C ALA A 56 -6.63 8.12 -10.16
N LEU A 57 -5.99 7.88 -9.01
CA LEU A 57 -4.65 7.28 -8.94
C LEU A 57 -4.67 5.80 -9.33
N LEU A 58 -5.70 5.05 -8.96
CA LEU A 58 -5.89 3.67 -9.41
C LEU A 58 -6.02 3.62 -10.93
N LEU A 59 -6.86 4.48 -11.51
CA LEU A 59 -7.05 4.56 -12.95
C LEU A 59 -5.75 4.94 -13.67
N ALA A 60 -5.02 5.93 -13.16
CA ALA A 60 -3.71 6.31 -13.71
C ALA A 60 -2.71 5.14 -13.65
N GLY A 61 -2.65 4.41 -12.53
CA GLY A 61 -1.82 3.21 -12.39
C GLY A 61 -2.18 2.14 -13.42
N LEU A 62 -3.47 1.90 -13.67
CA LEU A 62 -3.93 0.95 -14.70
C LEU A 62 -3.50 1.42 -16.10
N ILE A 63 -3.75 2.68 -16.46
CA ILE A 63 -3.38 3.21 -17.77
C ILE A 63 -1.86 3.12 -17.98
N VAL A 64 -1.07 3.43 -16.94
CA VAL A 64 0.40 3.32 -16.97
C VAL A 64 0.83 1.86 -17.16
N GLY A 65 0.27 0.91 -16.41
CA GLY A 65 0.58 -0.50 -16.58
C GLY A 65 0.30 -1.02 -17.99
N TYR A 66 -0.83 -0.60 -18.58
CA TYR A 66 -1.20 -0.98 -19.94
C TYR A 66 -0.29 -0.34 -20.99
N TYR A 67 -0.07 0.97 -20.90
CA TYR A 67 0.71 1.72 -21.89
C TYR A 67 2.18 1.33 -21.91
N TYR A 68 2.74 0.98 -20.76
CA TYR A 68 4.16 0.62 -20.62
C TYR A 68 4.44 -0.88 -20.73
N HIS A 69 3.43 -1.74 -20.94
CA HIS A 69 3.59 -3.19 -21.05
C HIS A 69 4.56 -3.61 -22.17
N ASP A 70 4.42 -3.03 -23.37
CA ASP A 70 5.24 -3.36 -24.55
C ASP A 70 6.37 -2.35 -24.80
N ARG A 71 6.65 -1.48 -23.81
CA ARG A 71 7.65 -0.41 -23.94
C ARG A 71 8.98 -0.84 -23.33
N PRO A 72 10.11 -0.29 -23.80
CA PRO A 72 11.43 -0.56 -23.19
C PRO A 72 11.55 -0.05 -21.74
N THR A 73 10.68 0.89 -21.34
CA THR A 73 10.64 1.41 -19.98
C THR A 73 9.77 0.53 -19.10
N GLU A 74 10.35 -0.03 -18.04
CA GLU A 74 9.63 -0.90 -17.09
C GLU A 74 8.38 -0.22 -16.50
N ALA A 75 7.25 -0.92 -16.52
CA ALA A 75 5.99 -0.46 -15.93
C ALA A 75 6.13 -0.05 -14.45
N LYS A 76 7.04 -0.71 -13.71
CA LYS A 76 7.42 -0.33 -12.34
C LYS A 76 7.96 1.10 -12.27
N ARG A 77 8.93 1.45 -13.14
CA ARG A 77 9.55 2.78 -13.16
C ARG A 77 8.53 3.83 -13.55
N ALA A 78 7.70 3.55 -14.56
CA ALA A 78 6.64 4.45 -14.99
C ALA A 78 5.58 4.67 -13.88
N GLY A 79 5.18 3.61 -13.17
CA GLY A 79 4.23 3.69 -12.06
C GLY A 79 4.73 4.55 -10.89
N ILE A 80 6.03 4.51 -10.58
CA ILE A 80 6.65 5.38 -9.56
C ILE A 80 6.51 6.85 -9.96
N TRP A 81 6.83 7.19 -11.22
CA TRP A 81 6.77 8.56 -11.72
C TRP A 81 5.35 9.10 -11.81
N ALA A 82 4.39 8.27 -12.22
CA ALA A 82 2.98 8.64 -12.18
C ALA A 82 2.51 8.93 -10.76
N GLY A 83 2.89 8.11 -9.79
CA GLY A 83 2.50 8.32 -8.40
C GLY A 83 3.20 9.51 -7.73
N LEU A 84 4.46 9.80 -8.08
CA LEU A 84 5.17 11.00 -7.62
C LEU A 84 4.53 12.27 -8.18
N ALA A 85 4.09 12.25 -9.43
CA ALA A 85 3.36 13.36 -10.03
C ALA A 85 1.97 13.52 -9.40
N GLY A 86 1.24 12.41 -9.21
CA GLY A 86 -0.08 12.41 -8.59
C GLY A 86 -0.08 12.80 -7.11
N SER A 87 1.03 12.58 -6.39
CA SER A 87 1.14 12.91 -4.97
C SER A 87 1.04 14.41 -4.67
N ILE A 88 1.15 15.27 -5.69
CA ILE A 88 0.87 16.70 -5.55
C ILE A 88 -0.56 16.93 -5.00
N GLY A 89 -1.54 16.15 -5.46
CA GLY A 89 -2.91 16.23 -4.95
C GLY A 89 -2.98 15.88 -3.46
N THR A 90 -2.26 14.84 -3.03
CA THR A 90 -2.15 14.46 -1.62
C THR A 90 -1.52 15.55 -0.78
N VAL A 91 -0.42 16.16 -1.24
CA VAL A 91 0.23 17.26 -0.52
C VAL A 91 -0.72 18.44 -0.36
N ILE A 92 -1.49 18.78 -1.40
CA ILE A 92 -2.48 19.88 -1.34
C ILE A 92 -3.56 19.58 -0.31
N VAL A 93 -4.20 18.41 -0.39
CA VAL A 93 -5.31 18.02 0.51
C VAL A 93 -4.83 17.93 1.95
N PHE A 94 -3.72 17.23 2.19
CA PHE A 94 -3.17 17.04 3.53
C PHE A 94 -2.69 18.37 4.10
N GLY A 95 -1.99 19.19 3.31
CA GLY A 95 -1.54 20.52 3.72
C GLY A 95 -2.70 21.43 4.10
N ALA A 96 -3.77 21.45 3.30
CA ALA A 96 -4.97 22.24 3.59
C ALA A 96 -5.62 21.80 4.91
N ASN A 97 -5.92 20.51 5.06
CA ASN A 97 -6.57 19.97 6.26
C ASN A 97 -5.71 20.15 7.52
N SER A 98 -4.41 19.90 7.41
CA SER A 98 -3.48 20.06 8.51
C SER A 98 -3.26 21.52 8.92
N SER A 99 -3.33 22.48 7.98
CA SER A 99 -3.19 23.89 8.34
C SER A 99 -4.34 24.37 9.23
N ALA A 100 -5.57 23.89 8.97
CA ALA A 100 -6.71 24.11 9.84
C ALA A 100 -6.49 23.48 11.23
N ALA A 101 -5.99 22.23 11.28
CA ALA A 101 -5.68 21.54 12.53
C ALA A 101 -4.62 22.30 13.35
N VAL A 102 -3.53 22.75 12.73
CA VAL A 102 -2.47 23.52 13.40
C VAL A 102 -2.96 24.87 13.91
N ALA A 103 -3.79 25.56 13.12
CA ALA A 103 -4.35 26.87 13.50
C ALA A 103 -5.33 26.77 14.69
N SER A 104 -6.02 25.64 14.83
CA SER A 104 -6.96 25.38 15.93
C SER A 104 -6.32 24.79 17.19
N ALA A 105 -5.06 24.33 17.12
CA ALA A 105 -4.38 23.65 18.21
C ALA A 105 -3.83 24.64 19.26
N SER A 106 -3.85 24.25 20.53
CA SER A 106 -3.16 25.01 21.59
C SER A 106 -1.63 24.91 21.45
N TRP A 107 -0.91 25.89 22.00
CA TRP A 107 0.54 26.08 21.81
C TRP A 107 1.41 24.80 21.91
N PRO A 108 1.23 23.90 22.90
CA PRO A 108 2.03 22.67 22.98
C PRO A 108 1.71 21.67 21.86
N TRP A 109 0.45 21.65 21.40
CA TRP A 109 -0.05 20.73 20.39
C TRP A 109 0.23 21.19 18.97
N SER A 110 0.49 22.48 18.74
CA SER A 110 0.87 22.99 17.41
C SER A 110 2.15 22.34 16.90
N ALA A 111 3.17 22.15 17.77
CA ALA A 111 4.42 21.49 17.37
C ALA A 111 4.19 20.01 17.00
N ALA A 112 3.40 19.29 17.81
CA ALA A 112 3.03 17.91 17.52
C ALA A 112 2.21 17.81 16.22
N ALA A 113 1.27 18.72 16.00
CA ALA A 113 0.45 18.77 14.79
C ALA A 113 1.30 19.02 13.53
N VAL A 114 2.32 19.90 13.59
CA VAL A 114 3.25 20.13 12.48
C VAL A 114 4.04 18.86 12.17
N VAL A 115 4.61 18.19 13.18
CA VAL A 115 5.38 16.95 12.99
C VAL A 115 4.50 15.84 12.41
N LEU A 116 3.30 15.65 12.96
CA LEU A 116 2.33 14.68 12.49
C LEU A 116 1.85 14.98 11.07
N THR A 117 1.73 16.26 10.71
CA THR A 117 1.38 16.69 9.34
C THR A 117 2.47 16.32 8.36
N LEU A 118 3.74 16.61 8.66
CA LEU A 118 4.85 16.25 7.78
C LEU A 118 4.95 14.74 7.60
N ALA A 119 4.76 13.99 8.70
CA ALA A 119 4.71 12.53 8.65
C ALA A 119 3.54 12.02 7.80
N ALA A 120 2.34 12.60 7.97
CA ALA A 120 1.16 12.27 7.20
C ALA A 120 1.35 12.57 5.71
N VAL A 121 1.91 13.73 5.36
CA VAL A 121 2.21 14.10 3.96
C VAL A 121 3.21 13.13 3.36
N GLY A 122 4.32 12.84 4.05
CA GLY A 122 5.31 11.88 3.58
C GLY A 122 4.70 10.49 3.36
N PHE A 123 3.81 10.06 4.25
CA PHE A 123 3.09 8.81 4.11
C PHE A 123 2.09 8.82 2.97
N GLY A 124 1.30 9.88 2.83
CA GLY A 124 0.35 10.05 1.74
C GLY A 124 1.05 9.99 0.39
N VAL A 125 2.18 10.71 0.23
CA VAL A 125 3.03 10.65 -0.96
C VAL A 125 3.57 9.24 -1.20
N GLY A 126 4.10 8.58 -0.16
CA GLY A 126 4.59 7.22 -0.27
C GLY A 126 3.49 6.24 -0.68
N PHE A 127 2.29 6.41 -0.14
CA PHE A 127 1.10 5.62 -0.44
C PHE A 127 0.66 5.80 -1.89
N THR A 128 0.57 7.04 -2.40
CA THR A 128 0.17 7.28 -3.79
C THR A 128 1.18 6.68 -4.77
N VAL A 129 2.48 6.86 -4.50
CA VAL A 129 3.57 6.25 -5.29
C VAL A 129 3.47 4.74 -5.30
N LEU A 130 3.28 4.14 -4.13
CA LEU A 130 3.21 2.69 -4.01
C LEU A 130 1.95 2.16 -4.70
N LEU A 131 0.81 2.80 -4.51
CA LEU A 131 -0.46 2.40 -5.10
C LEU A 131 -0.37 2.39 -6.63
N THR A 132 0.07 3.49 -7.26
CA THR A 132 0.21 3.56 -8.72
C THR A 132 1.23 2.56 -9.24
N THR A 133 2.34 2.36 -8.52
CA THR A 133 3.38 1.39 -8.90
C THR A 133 2.85 -0.03 -8.87
N VAL A 134 2.18 -0.42 -7.79
CA VAL A 134 1.64 -1.78 -7.61
C VAL A 134 0.56 -2.08 -8.63
N VAL A 135 -0.33 -1.11 -8.90
CA VAL A 135 -1.38 -1.28 -9.92
C VAL A 135 -0.75 -1.41 -11.32
N ALA A 136 0.24 -0.57 -11.65
CA ALA A 136 0.94 -0.64 -12.93
C ALA A 136 1.66 -1.99 -13.11
N MET A 137 2.41 -2.42 -12.10
CA MET A 137 3.11 -3.72 -12.10
C MET A 137 2.13 -4.89 -12.15
N GLY A 138 1.02 -4.81 -11.41
CA GLY A 138 0.00 -5.84 -11.39
C GLY A 138 -0.64 -6.03 -12.76
N LEU A 139 -0.96 -4.94 -13.45
CA LEU A 139 -1.53 -5.02 -14.79
C LEU A 139 -0.51 -5.53 -15.82
N ASP A 140 0.73 -5.01 -15.78
CA ASP A 140 1.82 -5.49 -16.62
C ASP A 140 2.06 -7.01 -16.45
N TRP A 141 2.02 -7.49 -15.20
CA TRP A 141 2.09 -8.92 -14.90
C TRP A 141 0.92 -9.71 -15.49
N VAL A 142 -0.32 -9.23 -15.35
CA VAL A 142 -1.52 -9.88 -15.92
C VAL A 142 -1.39 -9.97 -17.45
N LEU A 143 -1.00 -8.88 -18.10
CA LEU A 143 -0.82 -8.84 -19.56
C LEU A 143 0.30 -9.78 -20.00
N THR A 144 1.45 -9.75 -19.32
CA THR A 144 2.56 -10.69 -19.56
C THR A 144 2.11 -12.13 -19.41
N ARG A 145 1.24 -12.43 -18.42
CA ARG A 145 0.74 -13.79 -18.18
C ARG A 145 -0.24 -14.23 -19.28
N LEU A 146 -1.10 -13.35 -19.77
CA LEU A 146 -1.98 -13.63 -20.90
C LEU A 146 -1.17 -13.92 -22.17
N ASP A 147 -0.12 -13.14 -22.43
CA ASP A 147 0.79 -13.34 -23.55
C ASP A 147 1.64 -14.61 -23.39
N ARG A 148 2.05 -14.93 -22.16
CA ARG A 148 2.80 -16.15 -21.85
C ARG A 148 1.92 -17.40 -21.98
N ASN A 149 0.65 -17.33 -21.60
CA ASN A 149 -0.31 -18.42 -21.87
C ASN A 149 -0.52 -18.65 -23.37
N ARG A 150 -0.31 -17.63 -24.21
CA ARG A 150 -0.26 -17.76 -25.67
C ARG A 150 1.04 -18.36 -26.21
N ARG A 151 2.16 -18.20 -25.49
CA ARG A 151 3.52 -18.55 -25.99
C ARG A 151 4.18 -19.76 -25.32
N THR A 152 3.67 -20.27 -24.20
CA THR A 152 4.40 -21.24 -23.39
C THR A 152 3.63 -22.54 -23.19
N ALA A 153 3.60 -23.33 -24.27
CA ALA A 153 3.62 -24.78 -24.21
C ALA A 153 5.00 -25.34 -23.78
N GLU A 154 6.06 -24.51 -23.69
CA GLU A 154 7.41 -24.99 -23.38
C GLU A 154 8.23 -23.96 -22.57
N SER A 155 8.45 -24.21 -21.27
CA SER A 155 9.71 -23.94 -20.53
C SER A 155 9.53 -23.96 -19.00
N LYS A 156 10.45 -24.65 -18.32
CA LYS A 156 10.50 -24.88 -16.86
C LYS A 156 10.87 -23.61 -16.06
N PRO A 157 10.38 -23.44 -14.82
CA PRO A 157 10.69 -22.27 -13.98
C PRO A 157 12.05 -22.41 -13.30
N GLY A 158 12.84 -21.32 -13.31
CA GLY A 158 14.07 -21.17 -12.53
C GLY A 158 13.77 -20.77 -11.08
N ASP A 159 14.49 -21.40 -10.16
CA ASP A 159 14.42 -21.23 -8.71
C ASP A 159 15.08 -19.91 -8.29
N ASN A 160 14.29 -18.87 -8.03
CA ASN A 160 14.77 -17.63 -7.42
C ASN A 160 13.98 -17.38 -6.14
N THR A 161 14.54 -17.84 -5.02
CA THR A 161 13.95 -17.74 -3.69
C THR A 161 13.75 -16.27 -3.29
N SER A 162 12.55 -15.76 -3.50
CA SER A 162 12.23 -14.35 -3.34
C SER A 162 12.30 -13.86 -1.89
N LYS A 163 13.02 -12.75 -1.64
CA LYS A 163 13.19 -12.08 -0.33
C LYS A 163 11.90 -11.47 0.23
N TRP A 164 10.79 -11.48 -0.51
CA TRP A 164 9.49 -10.94 -0.09
C TRP A 164 8.93 -11.55 1.20
N TRP A 165 9.38 -12.76 1.57
CA TRP A 165 8.97 -13.41 2.82
C TRP A 165 9.30 -12.62 4.09
N ILE A 166 10.34 -11.77 4.06
CA ILE A 166 10.75 -10.96 5.21
C ILE A 166 9.67 -9.92 5.54
N ALA A 167 9.09 -9.27 4.52
CA ALA A 167 8.01 -8.30 4.71
C ALA A 167 6.80 -8.95 5.40
N LEU A 168 6.42 -10.16 4.95
CA LEU A 168 5.34 -10.94 5.56
C LEU A 168 5.64 -11.26 7.04
N ALA A 169 6.86 -11.68 7.34
CA ALA A 169 7.27 -12.03 8.70
C ALA A 169 7.25 -10.81 9.63
N VAL A 170 7.77 -9.67 9.19
CA VAL A 170 7.76 -8.42 9.97
C VAL A 170 6.32 -8.00 10.28
N TYR A 171 5.44 -7.98 9.28
CA TYR A 171 4.04 -7.61 9.50
C TYR A 171 3.30 -8.58 10.42
N ALA A 172 3.51 -9.89 10.25
CA ALA A 172 2.90 -10.91 11.09
C ALA A 172 3.22 -10.76 12.58
N VAL A 173 4.39 -10.19 12.91
CA VAL A 173 4.84 -9.91 14.28
C VAL A 173 4.38 -8.54 14.78
N VAL A 174 4.51 -7.49 13.97
CA VAL A 174 4.22 -6.11 14.40
C VAL A 174 2.72 -5.83 14.52
N ALA A 175 1.91 -6.34 13.59
CA ALA A 175 0.46 -6.11 13.58
C ALA A 175 -0.27 -6.52 14.87
N PRO A 176 -0.09 -7.74 15.44
CA PRO A 176 -0.81 -8.14 16.64
C PRO A 176 -0.39 -7.35 17.88
N VAL A 177 0.88 -6.91 17.97
CA VAL A 177 1.35 -6.05 19.07
C VAL A 177 0.64 -4.70 19.04
N ALA A 178 0.60 -4.07 17.87
CA ALA A 178 -0.06 -2.78 17.69
C ALA A 178 -1.59 -2.86 17.87
N LEU A 179 -2.25 -3.88 17.31
CA LEU A 179 -3.69 -4.09 17.48
C LEU A 179 -4.03 -4.43 18.93
N GLY A 180 -3.22 -5.27 19.58
CA GLY A 180 -3.40 -5.61 21.00
C GLY A 180 -3.24 -4.40 21.91
N TYR A 181 -2.26 -3.52 21.63
CA TYR A 181 -2.11 -2.26 22.34
C TYR A 181 -3.34 -1.36 22.15
N LEU A 182 -3.78 -1.18 20.90
CA LEU A 182 -4.91 -0.33 20.55
C LEU A 182 -6.23 -0.75 21.22
N PHE A 183 -6.53 -2.05 21.25
CA PHE A 183 -7.81 -2.56 21.77
C PHE A 183 -7.76 -2.97 23.24
N GLY A 184 -6.58 -3.29 23.77
CA GLY A 184 -6.42 -3.83 25.12
C GLY A 184 -6.05 -2.78 26.17
N ILE A 185 -5.49 -1.63 25.78
CA ILE A 185 -5.02 -0.61 26.71
C ILE A 185 -5.85 0.65 26.48
N ALA A 186 -6.69 0.99 27.47
CA ALA A 186 -7.34 2.29 27.51
C ALA A 186 -6.26 3.36 27.71
N PRO A 187 -6.13 4.33 26.80
CA PRO A 187 -5.10 5.34 26.95
C PRO A 187 -5.47 6.30 28.09
N GLU A 188 -4.77 6.16 29.22
CA GLU A 188 -4.95 7.02 30.39
C GLU A 188 -4.04 8.26 30.36
N SER A 189 -3.09 8.30 29.43
CA SER A 189 -2.10 9.39 29.30
C SER A 189 -1.88 9.81 27.86
N ASP A 190 -1.50 11.08 27.67
CA ASP A 190 -1.14 11.62 26.34
C ASP A 190 -0.02 10.81 25.66
N ALA A 191 0.93 10.28 26.44
CA ALA A 191 1.99 9.41 25.95
C ALA A 191 1.45 8.09 25.39
N SER A 192 0.45 7.49 26.05
CA SER A 192 -0.21 6.26 25.57
C SER A 192 -1.03 6.49 24.29
N VAL A 193 -1.66 7.66 24.16
CA VAL A 193 -2.33 8.06 22.91
C VAL A 193 -1.32 8.16 21.78
N LEU A 194 -0.20 8.87 22.00
CA LEU A 194 0.84 9.03 20.98
C LEU A 194 1.44 7.68 20.55
N LEU A 195 1.68 6.78 21.50
CA LEU A 195 2.20 5.44 21.22
C LEU A 195 1.20 4.61 20.39
N SER A 196 -0.09 4.65 20.72
CA SER A 196 -1.16 4.01 19.92
C SER A 196 -1.14 4.51 18.48
N VAL A 197 -1.05 5.83 18.29
CA VAL A 197 -1.00 6.44 16.95
C VAL A 197 0.22 5.95 16.18
N LEU A 198 1.41 5.96 16.80
CA LEU A 198 2.65 5.50 16.16
C LEU A 198 2.62 4.01 15.79
N LEU A 199 2.04 3.17 16.65
CA LEU A 199 1.89 1.73 16.41
C LEU A 199 0.94 1.45 15.25
N VAL A 200 -0.26 2.05 15.27
CA VAL A 200 -1.22 1.91 14.16
C VAL A 200 -0.61 2.39 12.86
N PHE A 201 0.05 3.55 12.89
CA PHE A 201 0.72 4.11 11.72
C PHE A 201 1.80 3.17 11.15
N SER A 202 2.60 2.55 12.01
CA SER A 202 3.61 1.56 11.61
C SER A 202 2.98 0.33 10.95
N VAL A 203 1.85 -0.17 11.46
CA VAL A 203 1.14 -1.31 10.86
C VAL A 203 0.55 -0.93 9.50
N VAL A 204 -0.02 0.27 9.38
CA VAL A 204 -0.54 0.76 8.09
C VAL A 204 0.58 0.82 7.06
N ILE A 205 1.76 1.34 7.41
CA ILE A 205 2.93 1.34 6.52
C ILE A 205 3.31 -0.07 6.08
N LEU A 206 3.37 -1.01 7.02
CA LEU A 206 3.79 -2.39 6.73
C LEU A 206 2.73 -3.20 5.96
N SER A 207 1.46 -2.77 5.97
CA SER A 207 0.37 -3.48 5.28
C SER A 207 0.57 -3.56 3.75
N LEU A 208 1.13 -2.52 3.15
CA LEU A 208 1.30 -2.42 1.70
C LEU A 208 2.40 -3.34 1.16
N PRO A 209 3.67 -3.30 1.64
CA PRO A 209 4.67 -4.26 1.20
C PRO A 209 4.26 -5.69 1.53
N THR A 210 3.41 -5.91 2.54
CA THR A 210 2.83 -7.22 2.86
C THR A 210 1.84 -7.69 1.79
N LEU A 211 0.92 -6.83 1.34
CA LEU A 211 0.02 -7.16 0.23
C LEU A 211 0.80 -7.46 -1.05
N VAL A 212 1.81 -6.64 -1.38
CA VAL A 212 2.67 -6.86 -2.55
C VAL A 212 3.42 -8.17 -2.43
N ALA A 213 4.01 -8.44 -1.26
CA ALA A 213 4.71 -9.69 -1.00
C ALA A 213 3.77 -10.89 -1.13
N LEU A 214 2.55 -10.82 -0.60
CA LEU A 214 1.54 -11.87 -0.74
C LEU A 214 1.17 -12.07 -2.21
N PHE A 215 0.92 -11.01 -2.96
CA PHE A 215 0.57 -11.09 -4.37
C PHE A 215 1.69 -11.71 -5.21
N VAL A 216 2.91 -11.16 -5.13
CA VAL A 216 4.07 -11.63 -5.89
C VAL A 216 4.40 -13.08 -5.54
N ASP A 217 4.42 -13.41 -4.24
CA ASP A 217 4.75 -14.77 -3.82
C ASP A 217 3.60 -15.71 -4.23
N ALA A 218 2.33 -15.35 -4.02
CA ALA A 218 1.19 -16.20 -4.38
C ALA A 218 1.05 -16.47 -5.88
N THR A 219 1.47 -15.53 -6.72
CA THR A 219 1.45 -15.69 -8.18
C THR A 219 2.70 -16.34 -8.76
N ALA A 220 3.74 -16.55 -7.94
CA ALA A 220 4.97 -17.17 -8.39
C ALA A 220 4.72 -18.63 -8.85
N PRO A 221 5.28 -19.04 -10.02
CA PRO A 221 5.14 -20.41 -10.50
C PRO A 221 5.73 -21.40 -9.51
N ARG A 222 4.97 -22.42 -9.12
CA ARG A 222 5.44 -23.49 -8.24
C ARG A 222 4.68 -24.78 -8.47
N SER A 223 5.38 -25.90 -8.26
CA SER A 223 4.84 -27.26 -8.40
C SER A 223 4.08 -27.74 -7.18
N ASP A 224 4.43 -27.24 -5.99
CA ASP A 224 4.08 -27.96 -4.74
C ASP A 224 2.75 -27.49 -4.14
N TRP A 225 2.37 -26.22 -4.34
CA TRP A 225 1.12 -25.65 -3.84
C TRP A 225 0.80 -24.31 -4.50
N LEU A 226 -0.40 -24.17 -5.06
CA LEU A 226 -0.87 -22.90 -5.65
C LEU A 226 -1.77 -22.14 -4.65
N PRO A 227 -1.26 -21.11 -3.95
CA PRO A 227 -2.09 -20.28 -3.10
C PRO A 227 -3.15 -19.54 -3.92
N ASN A 228 -4.38 -19.54 -3.41
CA ASN A 228 -5.46 -18.75 -3.99
C ASN A 228 -5.22 -17.26 -3.72
N VAL A 229 -4.81 -16.51 -4.74
CA VAL A 229 -4.52 -15.06 -4.67
C VAL A 229 -5.72 -14.27 -4.14
N TRP A 230 -6.94 -14.63 -4.56
CA TRP A 230 -8.15 -13.97 -4.11
C TRP A 230 -8.37 -14.10 -2.61
N LEU A 231 -8.01 -15.25 -2.03
CA LEU A 231 -8.14 -15.47 -0.60
C LEU A 231 -7.15 -14.62 0.20
N TYR A 232 -5.87 -14.60 -0.20
CA TYR A 232 -4.82 -13.95 0.58
C TYR A 232 -4.70 -12.44 0.35
N VAL A 233 -4.97 -11.97 -0.86
CA VAL A 233 -4.85 -10.54 -1.24
C VAL A 233 -6.22 -9.89 -1.30
N GLY A 234 -7.19 -10.53 -1.94
CA GLY A 234 -8.55 -10.01 -2.07
C GLY A 234 -9.33 -10.05 -0.76
N GLY A 235 -9.21 -11.13 0.01
CA GLY A 235 -9.92 -11.33 1.29
C GLY A 235 -9.80 -10.15 2.26
N PRO A 236 -8.59 -9.67 2.57
CA PRO A 236 -8.41 -8.50 3.43
C PRO A 236 -9.08 -7.23 2.90
N ILE A 237 -8.97 -6.96 1.59
CA ILE A 237 -9.57 -5.79 0.95
C ILE A 237 -11.09 -5.85 1.06
N VAL A 238 -11.69 -7.00 0.70
CA VAL A 238 -13.14 -7.22 0.79
C VAL A 238 -13.63 -7.09 2.23
N ALA A 239 -12.90 -7.62 3.21
CA ALA A 239 -13.25 -7.48 4.62
C ALA A 239 -13.29 -6.01 5.06
N GLY A 240 -12.28 -5.22 4.68
CA GLY A 240 -12.25 -3.79 4.97
C GLY A 240 -13.43 -3.03 4.36
N VAL A 241 -13.71 -3.27 3.07
CA VAL A 241 -14.83 -2.63 2.34
C VAL A 241 -16.18 -3.00 2.95
N LEU A 242 -16.41 -4.29 3.26
CA LEU A 242 -17.67 -4.75 3.84
C LEU A 242 -17.92 -4.14 5.22
N VAL A 243 -16.90 -4.07 6.07
CA VAL A 243 -17.03 -3.47 7.40
C VAL A 243 -17.25 -1.96 7.32
N TYR A 244 -16.56 -1.28 6.40
CA TYR A 244 -16.83 0.13 6.12
C TYR A 244 -18.29 0.37 5.71
N LEU A 245 -18.79 -0.37 4.70
CA LEU A 245 -20.16 -0.22 4.22
C LEU A 245 -21.18 -0.54 5.32
N PHE A 246 -20.93 -1.58 6.10
CA PHE A 246 -21.78 -1.95 7.23
C PHE A 246 -21.81 -0.84 8.30
N ALA A 247 -20.66 -0.30 8.68
CA ALA A 247 -20.56 0.80 9.63
C ALA A 247 -21.28 2.07 9.14
N THR A 248 -21.18 2.37 7.84
CA THR A 248 -21.87 3.49 7.19
C THR A 248 -23.39 3.30 7.24
N VAL A 249 -23.90 2.12 6.86
CA VAL A 249 -25.34 1.81 6.91
C VAL A 249 -25.88 1.83 8.34
N ARG A 250 -25.05 1.47 9.33
CA ARG A 250 -25.40 1.49 10.75
C ARG A 250 -25.27 2.87 11.39
N GLY A 251 -24.75 3.88 10.70
CA GLY A 251 -24.53 5.21 11.26
C GLY A 251 -23.53 5.23 12.41
N TRP A 252 -22.51 4.36 12.38
CA TRP A 252 -21.44 4.37 13.39
C TRP A 252 -20.61 5.66 13.27
N GLY A 253 -20.06 6.13 14.39
CA GLY A 253 -19.42 7.46 14.47
C GLY A 253 -18.19 7.65 13.58
N PHE A 254 -17.50 6.57 13.18
CA PHE A 254 -16.31 6.66 12.32
C PHE A 254 -16.14 5.45 11.38
N PRO A 255 -16.99 5.30 10.34
CA PRO A 255 -16.98 4.15 9.42
C PRO A 255 -15.62 3.84 8.77
N PRO A 256 -14.81 4.85 8.32
CA PRO A 256 -13.49 4.59 7.75
C PRO A 256 -12.55 3.86 8.71
N GLY A 257 -12.56 4.22 10.00
CA GLY A 257 -11.73 3.56 11.00
C GLY A 257 -12.06 2.09 11.17
N TYR A 258 -13.35 1.74 11.25
CA TYR A 258 -13.77 0.34 11.34
C TYR A 258 -13.33 -0.47 10.12
N GLY A 259 -13.48 0.09 8.91
CA GLY A 259 -13.01 -0.55 7.69
C GLY A 259 -11.49 -0.76 7.68
N GLN A 260 -10.73 0.25 8.10
CA GLN A 260 -9.28 0.17 8.22
C GLN A 260 -8.85 -0.93 9.21
N TYR A 261 -9.42 -0.97 10.42
CA TYR A 261 -9.07 -1.98 11.42
C TYR A 261 -9.46 -3.39 10.97
N ALA A 262 -10.59 -3.55 10.29
CA ALA A 262 -11.00 -4.82 9.69
C ALA A 262 -10.01 -5.28 8.61
N PHE A 263 -9.60 -4.37 7.72
CA PHE A 263 -8.58 -4.65 6.70
C PHE A 263 -7.26 -5.10 7.34
N LEU A 264 -6.73 -4.35 8.31
CA LEU A 264 -5.46 -4.69 8.97
C LEU A 264 -5.53 -6.03 9.70
N THR A 265 -6.63 -6.30 10.39
CA THR A 265 -6.83 -7.57 11.10
C THR A 265 -6.93 -8.74 10.12
N ALA A 266 -7.72 -8.59 9.05
CA ALA A 266 -7.87 -9.61 8.03
C ALA A 266 -6.56 -9.87 7.28
N LEU A 267 -5.79 -8.82 6.98
CA LEU A 267 -4.48 -8.94 6.35
C LEU A 267 -3.49 -9.68 7.26
N TRP A 268 -3.54 -9.43 8.56
CA TRP A 268 -2.72 -10.17 9.53
C TRP A 268 -3.08 -11.66 9.54
N VAL A 269 -4.37 -12.01 9.63
CA VAL A 269 -4.83 -13.40 9.57
C VAL A 269 -4.38 -14.07 8.27
N ALA A 270 -4.61 -13.42 7.12
CA ALA A 270 -4.19 -13.92 5.82
C ALA A 270 -2.68 -14.16 5.77
N THR A 271 -1.88 -13.22 6.27
CA THR A 271 -0.42 -13.33 6.32
C THR A 271 0.04 -14.47 7.22
N ALA A 272 -0.55 -14.62 8.41
CA ALA A 272 -0.22 -15.69 9.35
C ALA A 272 -0.53 -17.07 8.75
N VAL A 273 -1.76 -17.25 8.22
CA VAL A 273 -2.18 -18.48 7.56
C VAL A 273 -1.28 -18.79 6.36
N TYR A 274 -0.94 -17.78 5.57
CA TYR A 274 -0.04 -17.93 4.43
C TYR A 274 1.34 -18.44 4.85
N LEU A 275 1.95 -17.85 5.89
CA LEU A 275 3.26 -18.25 6.39
C LEU A 275 3.25 -19.67 6.96
N VAL A 276 2.18 -20.06 7.66
CA VAL A 276 1.99 -21.43 8.17
C VAL A 276 1.90 -22.42 7.02
N ASN A 277 1.04 -22.16 6.02
CA ASN A 277 0.88 -23.02 4.85
C ASN A 277 2.19 -23.12 4.06
N ARG A 278 2.89 -22.01 3.86
CA ARG A 278 4.19 -21.98 3.19
C ARG A 278 5.24 -22.82 3.92
N ARG A 279 5.27 -22.80 5.26
CA ARG A 279 6.20 -23.65 6.04
C ARG A 279 5.88 -25.13 5.88
N ARG A 280 4.61 -25.52 5.97
CA ARG A 280 4.19 -26.94 5.82
C ARG A 280 4.68 -27.53 4.50
N HIS A 281 4.36 -26.88 3.39
CA HIS A 281 4.72 -27.38 2.06
C HIS A 281 6.23 -27.34 1.78
N ARG A 282 7.02 -26.49 2.45
CA ARG A 282 8.49 -26.56 2.39
C ARG A 282 9.08 -27.77 3.13
N THR A 283 8.39 -28.26 4.15
CA THR A 283 8.88 -29.36 5.00
C THR A 283 8.54 -30.72 4.40
N ASP A 284 7.51 -30.78 3.55
CA ASP A 284 7.02 -31.99 2.89
C ASP A 284 7.64 -32.25 1.50
N GLY A 285 8.65 -31.46 1.11
CA GLY A 285 9.41 -31.71 -0.12
C GLY A 285 10.07 -33.10 -0.12
N PRO A 286 10.22 -33.76 -1.28
CA PRO A 286 10.60 -35.17 -1.36
C PRO A 286 11.90 -35.41 -0.60
N ARG A 287 11.80 -36.15 0.51
CA ARG A 287 12.94 -36.85 1.09
C ARG A 287 13.40 -37.83 0.02
N TYR A 288 14.33 -37.42 -0.82
CA TYR A 288 15.15 -38.36 -1.57
C TYR A 288 15.92 -39.16 -0.52
N GLY A 289 15.28 -40.24 -0.08
CA GLY A 289 15.90 -41.28 0.70
C GLY A 289 17.05 -41.82 -0.12
N ASN A 290 18.25 -41.65 0.41
CA ASN A 290 19.38 -42.48 0.09
C ASN A 290 18.96 -43.94 0.26
N ALA A 291 18.65 -44.62 -0.84
CA ALA A 291 18.71 -46.07 -0.88
C ALA A 291 20.18 -46.42 -1.20
N ALA A 292 20.91 -46.72 -0.14
CA ALA A 292 22.14 -47.50 -0.19
C ALA A 292 21.78 -48.99 -0.35
#